data_AF-A0AA86I7G8-F1
#
_entry.id   AF-A0AA86I7G8-F1
#
_cell.length_a   1.000
_cell.length_b   1.000
_cell.length_c   1.000
_cell.angle_alpha   90.00
_cell.angle_beta   90.00
_cell.angle_gamma   90.00
#
_symmetry.space_group_name_H-M   'P 1'
#
loop_
_entity.id
_entity.type
_entity.pdbx_description
1 polymer ?
#
loop_
_entity_poly.entity_id
_entity_poly.type
_entity_poly.pdbx_seq_one_letter_code
_entity_poly.pdbx_strand_id
1 'polypeptide(L)'
;MKKYLFLFSLAVMLFVLNSNIQAHALTFNQLPNTQKSDQWTVEIDKVKSNDPHAVKSKKGVYQTYSMAIKSIKNDASDVRIELFRDEENSTSKYGIVHSERETLNREDKEPFYFANFPLSEKAKKLEVVITWKEKGSDRNYQERFTFSQD
;
A
#
# COMPACT_ATOMS: atom_id res chain seq x y z
N MET A 1 -28.81 -50.48 5.42
CA MET A 1 -28.50 -49.45 4.39
C MET A 1 -29.32 -48.16 4.58
N LYS A 2 -30.57 -48.03 4.10
CA LYS A 2 -31.32 -46.73 4.10
C LYS A 2 -31.22 -45.87 5.38
N LYS A 3 -31.36 -46.44 6.59
CA LYS A 3 -31.21 -45.69 7.86
C LYS A 3 -29.85 -45.00 8.04
N TYR A 4 -28.75 -45.66 7.66
CA TYR A 4 -27.39 -45.08 7.74
C TYR A 4 -27.17 -44.00 6.68
N LEU A 5 -27.77 -44.17 5.50
CA LEU A 5 -27.78 -43.15 4.44
C LEU A 5 -28.49 -41.87 4.88
N PHE A 6 -29.59 -42.01 5.63
CA PHE A 6 -30.31 -40.87 6.21
C PHE A 6 -29.52 -40.18 7.34
N LEU A 7 -28.89 -40.95 8.23
CA LEU A 7 -28.00 -40.43 9.27
C LEU A 7 -26.79 -39.69 8.69
N PHE A 8 -26.18 -40.22 7.62
CA PHE A 8 -25.06 -39.59 6.92
C PHE A 8 -25.49 -38.27 6.25
N SER A 9 -26.65 -38.25 5.57
CA SER A 9 -27.24 -37.03 5.00
C SER A 9 -27.48 -35.95 6.06
N LEU A 10 -28.08 -36.33 7.20
CA LEU A 10 -28.36 -35.41 8.31
C LEU A 10 -27.06 -34.87 8.94
N ALA A 11 -26.02 -35.70 9.08
CA ALA A 11 -24.72 -35.26 9.58
C ALA A 11 -24.06 -34.23 8.64
N VAL A 12 -24.04 -34.49 7.32
CA VAL A 12 -23.51 -33.53 6.33
C VAL A 12 -24.28 -32.22 6.36
N MET A 13 -25.61 -32.26 6.51
CA MET A 13 -26.46 -31.07 6.57
C MET A 13 -26.22 -30.22 7.83
N LEU A 14 -25.82 -30.84 8.96
CA LEU A 14 -25.44 -30.14 10.19
C LEU A 14 -24.05 -29.47 10.09
N PHE A 15 -23.12 -30.01 9.31
CA PHE A 15 -21.79 -29.41 9.09
C PHE A 15 -21.88 -28.08 8.32
N VAL A 16 -22.65 -28.01 7.23
CA VAL A 16 -22.77 -26.80 6.40
C VAL A 16 -23.48 -25.62 7.08
N LEU A 17 -24.21 -25.85 8.18
CA LEU A 17 -24.87 -24.79 8.96
C LEU A 17 -23.94 -24.09 9.96
N ASN A 18 -22.75 -24.65 10.22
CA ASN A 18 -21.80 -24.11 11.21
C ASN A 18 -20.64 -23.31 10.60
N SER A 19 -20.46 -23.32 9.28
CA SER A 19 -19.38 -22.61 8.59
C SER A 19 -19.65 -21.11 8.42
N ASN A 20 -19.85 -20.40 9.54
CA ASN A 20 -19.76 -18.95 9.62
C ASN A 20 -18.29 -18.52 9.51
N ILE A 21 -17.71 -18.68 8.31
CA ILE A 21 -16.36 -18.18 8.01
C ILE A 21 -16.44 -16.66 7.95
N GLN A 22 -16.23 -16.01 9.10
CA GLN A 22 -15.95 -14.59 9.16
C GLN A 22 -14.59 -14.35 8.49
N ALA A 23 -14.65 -14.08 7.18
CA ALA A 23 -13.51 -13.57 6.43
C ALA A 23 -13.19 -12.16 6.94
N HIS A 24 -12.41 -12.09 8.02
CA HIS A 24 -11.74 -10.88 8.44
C HIS A 24 -10.86 -10.43 7.27
N ALA A 25 -11.21 -9.31 6.65
CA ALA A 25 -10.35 -8.69 5.66
C ALA A 25 -9.00 -8.41 6.33
N LEU A 26 -7.93 -8.95 5.77
CA LEU A 26 -6.57 -8.75 6.23
C LEU A 26 -6.13 -7.33 5.85
N THR A 27 -6.70 -6.34 6.53
CA THR A 27 -6.26 -4.95 6.45
C THR A 27 -4.76 -4.88 6.72
N PHE A 28 -4.08 -4.00 6.00
CA PHE A 28 -2.62 -3.88 6.06
C PHE A 28 -2.22 -3.37 7.46
N ASN A 29 -1.92 -4.29 8.39
CA ASN A 29 -1.83 -3.99 9.82
C ASN A 29 -0.67 -3.04 10.17
N GLN A 30 0.36 -2.98 9.32
CA GLN A 30 1.45 -2.01 9.39
C GLN A 30 1.13 -0.66 8.69
N LEU A 31 -0.12 -0.32 8.38
CA LEU A 31 -0.49 0.99 7.78
C LEU A 31 -1.67 1.65 8.53
N PRO A 32 -1.58 2.93 8.90
CA PRO A 32 -0.58 3.93 8.50
C PRO A 32 0.76 3.79 9.23
N ASN A 33 1.86 4.18 8.58
CA ASN A 33 3.23 4.04 9.08
C ASN A 33 4.24 4.89 8.27
N THR A 34 5.40 5.18 8.86
CA THR A 34 6.42 6.07 8.30
C THR A 34 7.82 5.45 8.40
N GLN A 35 8.44 5.21 7.24
CA GLN A 35 9.82 4.74 7.13
C GLN A 35 10.78 5.91 6.87
N LYS A 36 12.05 5.73 7.24
CA LYS A 36 13.10 6.75 7.08
C LYS A 36 14.42 6.11 6.65
N SER A 37 15.17 6.83 5.84
CA SER A 37 16.57 6.55 5.50
C SER A 37 17.45 7.74 5.89
N ASP A 38 18.70 7.75 5.40
CA ASP A 38 19.58 8.91 5.46
C ASP A 38 19.04 10.12 4.68
N GLN A 39 18.35 9.88 3.56
CA GLN A 39 17.96 10.93 2.60
C GLN A 39 16.47 11.25 2.61
N TRP A 40 15.61 10.26 2.89
CA TRP A 40 14.15 10.40 2.74
C TRP A 40 13.40 10.04 4.02
N THR A 41 12.30 10.76 4.27
CA THR A 41 11.17 10.26 5.07
C THR A 41 10.02 9.91 4.12
N VAL A 42 9.46 8.72 4.29
CA VAL A 42 8.36 8.19 3.47
C VAL A 42 7.24 7.72 4.38
N GLU A 43 6.14 8.46 4.37
CA GLU A 43 4.96 8.25 5.21
C GLU A 43 3.79 7.77 4.34
N ILE A 44 3.06 6.76 4.82
CA ILE A 44 1.83 6.28 4.22
C ILE A 44 0.72 6.41 5.27
N ASP A 45 -0.18 7.37 5.09
CA ASP A 45 -1.26 7.70 6.02
C ASP A 45 -2.65 7.37 5.43
N LYS A 46 -3.70 7.38 6.25
CA LYS A 46 -5.09 7.35 5.79
C LYS A 46 -5.44 8.68 5.14
N VAL A 47 -6.33 8.66 4.14
CA VAL A 47 -6.86 9.88 3.56
C VAL A 47 -7.59 10.72 4.62
N LYS A 48 -7.24 12.01 4.73
CA LYS A 48 -7.93 12.99 5.57
C LYS A 48 -9.40 13.07 5.12
N SER A 49 -10.33 12.66 5.99
CA SER A 49 -11.71 12.26 5.68
C SER A 49 -12.64 13.31 5.06
N ASN A 50 -12.14 14.52 4.83
CA ASN A 50 -12.95 15.71 4.53
C ASN A 50 -12.84 16.15 3.06
N ASP A 51 -12.04 15.46 2.24
CA ASP A 51 -12.01 15.64 0.78
C ASP A 51 -13.25 14.98 0.15
N PRO A 52 -14.18 15.74 -0.48
CA PRO A 52 -15.36 15.18 -1.13
C PRO A 52 -15.04 14.38 -2.40
N HIS A 53 -13.83 14.54 -2.96
CA HIS A 53 -13.33 13.79 -4.11
C HIS A 53 -12.50 12.55 -3.71
N ALA A 54 -12.36 12.26 -2.41
CA ALA A 54 -11.65 11.09 -1.92
C ALA A 54 -12.26 9.78 -2.44
N VAL A 55 -11.41 8.92 -3.01
CA VAL A 55 -11.77 7.54 -3.36
C VAL A 55 -12.14 6.82 -2.06
N LYS A 56 -13.42 6.49 -1.86
CA LYS A 56 -13.88 5.83 -0.63
C LYS A 56 -13.47 4.35 -0.64
N SER A 57 -12.89 3.87 0.46
CA SER A 57 -12.54 2.46 0.66
C SER A 57 -13.72 1.53 0.34
N LYS A 58 -13.44 0.43 -0.35
CA LYS A 58 -14.42 -0.62 -0.65
C LYS A 58 -14.04 -1.90 0.09
N LYS A 59 -14.69 -2.11 1.24
CA LYS A 59 -14.53 -3.32 2.08
C LYS A 59 -14.62 -4.60 1.25
N GLY A 60 -13.68 -5.51 1.46
CA GLY A 60 -13.48 -6.74 0.70
C GLY A 60 -12.71 -6.56 -0.61
N VAL A 61 -12.23 -5.35 -0.93
CA VAL A 61 -11.57 -5.05 -2.22
C VAL A 61 -10.34 -4.16 -2.03
N TYR A 62 -10.49 -2.95 -1.48
CA TYR A 62 -9.41 -2.00 -1.25
C TYR A 62 -9.69 -1.01 -0.11
N GLN A 63 -8.61 -0.54 0.51
CA GLN A 63 -8.57 0.62 1.41
C GLN A 63 -7.88 1.78 0.71
N THR A 64 -8.22 3.02 1.06
CA THR A 64 -7.63 4.21 0.44
C THR A 64 -6.65 4.91 1.38
N TYR A 65 -5.45 5.20 0.87
CA TYR A 65 -4.36 5.83 1.60
C TYR A 65 -3.84 7.08 0.87
N SER A 66 -2.98 7.82 1.54
CA SER A 66 -2.14 8.89 1.00
C SER A 66 -0.67 8.61 1.28
N MET A 67 0.22 9.24 0.53
CA MET A 67 1.67 9.13 0.65
C MET A 67 2.28 10.52 0.79
N ALA A 68 3.18 10.70 1.75
CA ALA A 68 4.01 11.89 1.91
C ALA A 68 5.49 11.53 1.84
N ILE A 69 6.25 12.23 0.99
CA ILE A 69 7.69 12.04 0.80
C ILE A 69 8.40 13.37 1.03
N LYS A 70 9.41 13.36 1.90
CA LYS A 70 10.25 14.54 2.17
C LYS A 70 11.74 14.18 2.13
N SER A 71 12.53 14.99 1.41
CA SER A 71 13.99 14.99 1.55
C SER A 71 14.39 15.56 2.93
N ILE A 72 15.36 14.94 3.59
CA ILE A 72 15.80 15.35 4.94
C ILE A 72 17.30 15.66 5.06
N LYS A 73 18.11 15.46 4.02
CA LYS A 73 19.59 15.58 4.07
C LYS A 73 20.16 16.48 2.99
N ASN A 74 20.04 16.08 1.72
CA ASN A 74 20.49 16.84 0.56
C ASN A 74 19.32 17.22 -0.35
N ASP A 75 19.37 18.39 -0.98
CA ASP A 75 18.39 18.71 -2.02
C ASP A 75 18.50 17.71 -3.18
N ALA A 76 17.36 17.20 -3.62
CA ALA A 76 17.26 16.22 -4.69
C ALA A 76 16.74 16.89 -5.96
N SER A 77 17.27 16.48 -7.11
CA SER A 77 16.82 16.86 -8.45
C SER A 77 16.55 15.62 -9.31
N ASP A 78 15.84 15.78 -10.44
CA ASP A 78 15.43 14.67 -11.32
C ASP A 78 14.74 13.53 -10.55
N VAL A 79 13.84 13.90 -9.63
CA VAL A 79 13.23 12.95 -8.68
C VAL A 79 12.07 12.23 -9.35
N ARG A 80 12.19 10.91 -9.52
CA ARG A 80 11.08 10.03 -9.91
C ARG A 80 10.67 9.16 -8.72
N ILE A 81 9.36 9.14 -8.46
CA ILE A 81 8.69 8.42 -7.39
C ILE A 81 7.71 7.43 -8.01
N GLU A 82 7.86 6.15 -7.67
CA GLU A 82 7.01 5.08 -8.18
C GLU A 82 6.47 4.23 -7.03
N LEU A 83 5.15 4.02 -7.01
CA LEU A 83 4.45 3.24 -6.00
C LEU A 83 3.91 1.95 -6.63
N PHE A 84 4.29 0.81 -6.07
CA PHE A 84 3.90 -0.52 -6.54
C PHE A 84 3.26 -1.34 -5.41
N ARG A 85 2.34 -2.24 -5.77
CA ARG A 85 1.88 -3.31 -4.87
C ARG A 85 2.00 -4.68 -5.49
N ASP A 86 2.05 -5.72 -4.67
CA ASP A 86 1.85 -7.10 -5.12
C ASP A 86 0.37 -7.40 -5.47
N GLU A 87 0.15 -8.48 -6.21
CA GLU A 87 -1.18 -9.02 -6.53
C GLU A 87 -1.22 -10.52 -6.24
N GLU A 88 -2.38 -11.02 -5.83
CA GLU A 88 -2.57 -12.43 -5.53
C GLU A 88 -2.33 -13.31 -6.77
N ASN A 89 -1.52 -14.36 -6.62
CA ASN A 89 -1.09 -15.27 -7.70
C ASN A 89 -0.25 -14.62 -8.84
N SER A 90 0.33 -13.44 -8.62
CA SER A 90 1.19 -12.75 -9.59
C SER A 90 2.64 -12.60 -9.10
N THR A 91 3.61 -12.77 -10.00
CA THR A 91 5.00 -12.33 -9.79
C THR A 91 5.23 -10.87 -10.18
N SER A 92 4.34 -10.32 -11.02
CA SER A 92 4.35 -8.92 -11.45
C SER A 92 3.64 -8.03 -10.44
N LYS A 93 4.19 -6.83 -10.21
CA LYS A 93 3.63 -5.81 -9.32
C LYS A 93 2.83 -4.79 -10.11
N TYR A 94 1.69 -4.34 -9.58
CA TYR A 94 0.87 -3.33 -10.23
C TYR A 94 1.35 -1.94 -9.80
N GLY A 95 1.58 -1.06 -10.77
CA GLY A 95 1.85 0.36 -10.51
C GLY A 95 0.60 1.09 -10.03
N ILE A 96 0.76 1.97 -9.06
CA ILE A 96 -0.30 2.81 -8.46
C ILE A 96 0.01 4.30 -8.70
N VAL A 97 1.28 4.69 -8.53
CA VAL A 97 1.76 6.06 -8.76
C VAL A 97 3.03 5.98 -9.60
N HIS A 98 3.15 6.88 -10.56
CA HIS A 98 4.40 7.25 -11.21
C HIS A 98 4.39 8.78 -11.29
N SER A 99 5.36 9.46 -10.68
CA SER A 99 5.42 10.91 -10.62
C SER A 99 6.87 11.39 -10.70
N GLU A 100 7.11 12.39 -11.54
CA GLU A 100 8.41 13.05 -11.69
C GLU A 100 8.34 14.48 -11.14
N ARG A 101 9.46 14.95 -10.56
CA ARG A 101 9.64 16.27 -9.98
C ARG A 101 11.04 16.78 -10.28
N GLU A 102 11.14 18.00 -10.81
CA GLU A 102 12.43 18.66 -11.09
C GLU A 102 13.31 18.77 -9.84
N THR A 103 12.71 19.10 -8.69
CA THR A 103 13.38 19.13 -7.38
C THR A 103 12.47 18.70 -6.23
N LEU A 104 13.09 18.22 -5.15
CA LEU A 104 12.55 18.23 -3.78
C LEU A 104 13.68 18.70 -2.85
N ASN A 105 13.54 19.89 -2.27
CA ASN A 105 14.53 20.50 -1.39
C ASN A 105 14.28 20.06 0.06
N ARG A 106 15.33 19.93 0.87
CA ARG A 106 15.16 19.46 2.27
C ARG A 106 14.43 20.50 3.15
N GLU A 107 14.61 21.77 2.81
CA GLU A 107 14.02 22.92 3.51
C GLU A 107 12.54 23.17 3.12
N ASP A 108 12.00 22.44 2.14
CA ASP A 108 10.61 22.57 1.69
C ASP A 108 9.65 22.23 2.85
N LYS A 109 8.74 23.16 3.18
CA LYS A 109 7.87 23.02 4.36
C LYS A 109 6.89 21.86 4.22
N GLU A 110 6.26 21.76 3.06
CA GLU A 110 5.33 20.70 2.71
C GLU A 110 6.07 19.53 2.01
N PRO A 111 5.71 18.28 2.29
CA PRO A 111 6.24 17.13 1.55
C PRO A 111 5.66 17.06 0.13
N PHE A 112 6.28 16.27 -0.76
CA PHE A 112 5.55 15.74 -1.91
C PHE A 112 4.40 14.88 -1.38
N TYR A 113 3.17 15.23 -1.72
CA TYR A 113 1.96 14.55 -1.25
C TYR A 113 1.18 13.95 -2.42
N PHE A 114 0.83 12.67 -2.31
CA PHE A 114 -0.07 11.97 -3.23
C PHE A 114 -1.26 11.42 -2.44
N ALA A 115 -2.48 11.85 -2.78
CA ALA A 115 -3.70 11.46 -2.07
C ALA A 115 -4.43 10.30 -2.77
N ASN A 116 -5.42 9.74 -2.07
CA ASN A 116 -6.54 8.98 -2.66
C ASN A 116 -6.15 7.70 -3.44
N PHE A 117 -5.03 7.06 -3.10
CA PHE A 117 -4.61 5.84 -3.79
C PHE A 117 -5.26 4.58 -3.21
N PRO A 118 -5.85 3.68 -4.04
CA PRO A 118 -6.46 2.44 -3.57
C PRO A 118 -5.42 1.31 -3.43
N LEU A 119 -5.22 0.83 -2.20
CA LEU A 119 -4.44 -0.37 -1.90
C LEU A 119 -5.38 -1.55 -1.68
N SER A 120 -5.21 -2.64 -2.44
CA SER A 120 -6.08 -3.81 -2.30
C SER A 120 -5.95 -4.47 -0.91
N GLU A 121 -7.07 -4.90 -0.33
CA GLU A 121 -7.10 -5.69 0.91
C GLU A 121 -6.52 -7.12 0.73
N LYS A 122 -6.05 -7.46 -0.48
CA LYS A 122 -5.29 -8.68 -0.79
C LYS A 122 -3.78 -8.45 -0.95
N ALA A 123 -3.33 -7.20 -1.01
CA ALA A 123 -1.91 -6.88 -1.16
C ALA A 123 -1.19 -7.08 0.18
N LYS A 124 -0.01 -7.72 0.15
CA LYS A 124 0.83 -7.98 1.31
C LYS A 124 2.09 -7.13 1.32
N LYS A 125 2.40 -6.44 0.21
CA LYS A 125 3.54 -5.54 0.07
C LYS A 125 3.17 -4.28 -0.70
N LEU A 126 3.56 -3.14 -0.14
CA LEU A 126 3.56 -1.84 -0.79
C LEU A 126 5.02 -1.36 -0.88
N GLU A 127 5.48 -1.06 -2.09
CA GLU A 127 6.85 -0.62 -2.35
C GLU A 127 6.86 0.78 -2.94
N VAL A 128 7.57 1.70 -2.28
CA VAL A 128 7.92 3.02 -2.80
C VAL A 128 9.33 2.95 -3.34
N VAL A 129 9.52 3.26 -4.62
CA VAL A 129 10.83 3.45 -5.24
C VAL A 129 11.03 4.94 -5.44
N ILE A 130 12.18 5.46 -4.99
CA ILE A 130 12.59 6.83 -5.23
C ILE A 130 13.94 6.79 -5.94
N THR A 131 14.00 7.34 -7.15
CA THR A 131 15.25 7.63 -7.87
C THR A 131 15.46 9.13 -7.95
N TRP A 132 16.67 9.60 -7.75
CA TRP A 132 17.01 11.04 -7.79
C TRP A 132 18.49 11.26 -8.13
N LYS A 133 18.86 12.50 -8.40
CA LYS A 133 20.24 12.99 -8.34
C LYS A 133 20.40 13.95 -7.16
N GLU A 134 21.59 13.99 -6.56
CA GLU A 134 21.93 15.10 -5.67
C GLU A 134 22.11 16.39 -6.48
N LYS A 135 21.59 17.51 -5.98
CA LYS A 135 21.61 18.82 -6.67
C LYS A 135 23.04 19.23 -7.05
N GLY A 136 23.33 19.27 -8.34
CA GLY A 136 24.67 19.55 -8.88
C GLY A 136 25.55 18.32 -9.17
N SER A 137 24.98 17.11 -9.12
CA SER A 137 25.63 15.85 -9.48
C SER A 137 24.87 15.13 -10.58
N ASP A 138 25.57 14.56 -11.57
CA ASP A 138 24.95 13.70 -12.60
C ASP A 138 24.66 12.28 -12.10
N ARG A 139 25.10 11.93 -10.89
CA ARG A 139 24.93 10.59 -10.32
C ARG A 139 23.49 10.32 -9.92
N ASN A 140 22.86 9.38 -10.62
CA ASN A 140 21.59 8.80 -10.21
C ASN A 140 21.78 7.90 -8.97
N TYR A 141 20.87 8.04 -8.01
CA TYR A 141 20.70 7.23 -6.81
C TYR A 141 19.32 6.56 -6.81
N GLN A 142 19.15 5.51 -6.02
CA GLN A 142 17.87 4.82 -5.83
C GLN A 142 17.74 4.28 -4.41
N GLU A 143 16.58 4.48 -3.79
CA GLU A 143 16.16 3.81 -2.55
C GLU A 143 14.79 3.14 -2.74
N ARG A 144 14.51 2.13 -1.90
CA ARG A 144 13.25 1.38 -1.89
C ARG A 144 12.75 1.19 -0.47
N PHE A 145 11.56 1.70 -0.20
CA PHE A 145 10.84 1.54 1.05
C PHE A 145 9.80 0.44 0.87
N THR A 146 9.73 -0.52 1.78
CA THR A 146 8.82 -1.67 1.67
C THR A 146 8.02 -1.80 2.94
N PHE A 147 6.71 -1.56 2.83
CA PHE A 147 5.75 -1.80 3.87
C PHE A 147 5.18 -3.21 3.65
N SER A 148 5.05 -4.04 4.69
CA SER A 148 4.57 -5.42 4.57
C SER A 148 3.44 -5.74 5.55
N GLN A 149 2.73 -6.82 5.26
CA GLN A 149 1.92 -7.53 6.24
C GLN A 149 2.69 -8.78 6.66
N ASP A 150 3.02 -8.87 7.94
CA ASP A 150 3.68 -10.02 8.57
C ASP A 150 2.67 -11.14 8.89
#